data_AF-A0AAR5PDI7-F1
#
_entry.id   AF-A0AAR5PDI7-F1
#
_cell.length_a   1.000
_cell.length_b   1.000
_cell.length_c   1.000
_cell.angle_alpha   90.00
_cell.angle_beta   90.00
_cell.angle_gamma   90.00
#
_symmetry.space_group_name_H-M   'P 1'
#
loop_
_entity.id
_entity.type
_entity.pdbx_description
1 polymer ?
#
loop_
_entity_poly.entity_id
_entity_poly.type
_entity_poly.pdbx_seq_one_letter_code
_entity_poly.pdbx_strand_id
1 'polypeptide(L)'
;MGPDLKAVKSDRCTGVDIIIEDLKSHPCCPHGPTLMFSKDVGQVKKYFYSCSACRDRKLCNFFLWADEKDKVSKHKLDAWECERITFLKGINHRRQFLAFNKVSALPAPKRSFCNTCSKFIIEDECKHAEHSIISDITDNQLSHPSELLPPLVNAKKEAQYLFSKESVKFLVDTFLSLNYKYVICIGTPRIHEYIQSSVKGLSSILLDIDRRYHNFFGPLEFCWYNSFNNHFFFKEAQLVFEDFLKSSRGENTVLVTDPPFGGRTEPLAQTFSTINNKYKSLTKGNGELPMFWIFPYFMEPQIQNSLPEFQMVDYKVRLLHAHCYTEMSRNYFEVWRATLKIELSN
;
A
#
# COMPACT_ATOMS: atom_id res chain seq x y z
N MET A 1 10.85 -34.07 14.36
CA MET A 1 11.59 -32.85 14.72
C MET A 1 11.18 -31.79 13.72
N GLY A 2 10.27 -30.90 14.10
CA GLY A 2 9.80 -29.83 13.22
C GLY A 2 10.86 -28.74 13.08
N PRO A 3 10.86 -27.96 11.99
CA PRO A 3 11.78 -26.83 11.85
C PRO A 3 11.53 -25.81 12.97
N ASP A 4 12.62 -25.31 13.57
CA ASP A 4 12.60 -24.17 14.49
C ASP A 4 12.17 -22.90 13.74
N LEU A 5 10.86 -22.70 13.61
CA LEU A 5 10.27 -21.48 13.04
C LEU A 5 10.36 -20.36 14.09
N LYS A 6 11.00 -19.23 13.75
CA LYS A 6 11.01 -18.08 14.67
C LYS A 6 9.64 -17.40 14.64
N ALA A 7 8.80 -17.73 15.61
CA ALA A 7 7.57 -17.00 15.85
C ALA A 7 7.88 -15.64 16.51
N VAL A 8 7.34 -14.55 15.95
CA VAL A 8 7.30 -13.26 16.64
C VAL A 8 6.13 -13.30 17.60
N LYS A 9 6.42 -13.33 18.91
CA LYS A 9 5.40 -13.38 19.96
C LYS A 9 4.67 -12.05 20.05
N SER A 10 3.33 -12.09 20.06
CA SER A 10 2.52 -10.89 20.25
C SER A 10 2.31 -10.55 21.73
N ASP A 11 2.39 -9.26 22.08
CA ASP A 11 1.88 -8.77 23.34
C ASP A 11 0.34 -8.59 23.26
N ARG A 12 -0.34 -9.65 23.74
CA ARG A 12 -1.74 -9.77 24.21
C ARG A 12 -2.87 -9.10 23.41
N CYS A 13 -3.72 -9.94 22.79
CA CYS A 13 -5.17 -10.01 23.09
C CYS A 13 -5.89 -11.21 22.41
N THR A 14 -5.27 -11.93 21.46
CA THR A 14 -5.97 -12.96 20.66
C THR A 14 -5.40 -14.38 20.74
N GLY A 15 -4.25 -14.60 21.38
CA GLY A 15 -3.59 -15.91 21.38
C GLY A 15 -3.15 -16.37 19.98
N VAL A 16 -2.95 -15.40 19.06
CA VAL A 16 -2.55 -15.67 17.67
C VAL A 16 -1.20 -15.03 17.36
N ASP A 17 -0.17 -15.86 17.13
CA ASP A 17 1.13 -15.41 16.63
C ASP A 17 1.22 -15.54 15.11
N ILE A 18 2.08 -14.74 14.49
CA ILE A 18 2.29 -14.71 13.02
C ILE A 18 3.69 -15.25 12.72
N ILE A 19 3.77 -16.06 11.68
CA ILE A 19 5.02 -16.59 11.15
C ILE A 19 5.24 -15.96 9.77
N ILE A 20 6.27 -15.13 9.70
CA ILE A 20 6.62 -14.26 8.56
C ILE A 20 7.78 -14.81 7.72
N GLU A 21 8.26 -16.01 8.03
CA GLU A 21 9.34 -16.68 7.32
C GLU A 21 8.84 -17.35 6.03
N ASP A 22 9.69 -17.42 5.01
CA ASP A 22 9.48 -18.16 3.76
C ASP A 22 8.12 -17.93 3.07
N LEU A 23 7.67 -16.67 3.00
CA LEU A 23 6.41 -16.30 2.33
C LEU A 23 6.30 -16.83 0.88
N LYS A 24 7.43 -17.08 0.20
CA LYS A 24 7.44 -17.60 -1.17
C LYS A 24 6.90 -19.03 -1.27
N SER A 25 7.02 -19.84 -0.21
CA SER A 25 6.48 -21.20 -0.20
C SER A 25 5.03 -21.27 0.30
N HIS A 26 4.47 -20.15 0.75
CA HIS A 26 3.10 -20.10 1.25
C HIS A 26 2.09 -20.22 0.11
N PRO A 27 0.94 -20.86 0.35
CA PRO A 27 -0.13 -20.87 -0.65
C PRO A 27 -0.60 -19.45 -0.92
N CYS A 28 -1.05 -19.20 -2.14
CA CYS A 28 -1.46 -17.87 -2.58
C CYS A 28 -2.99 -17.73 -2.57
N CYS A 29 -3.44 -16.55 -2.17
CA CYS A 29 -4.79 -16.08 -2.41
C CYS A 29 -4.76 -15.03 -3.55
N PRO A 30 -5.90 -14.44 -3.95
CA PRO A 30 -5.91 -13.37 -4.96
C PRO A 30 -5.03 -12.16 -4.63
N HIS A 31 -4.67 -11.95 -3.36
CA HIS A 31 -3.84 -10.83 -2.87
C HIS A 31 -2.35 -11.18 -2.69
N GLY A 32 -1.91 -12.30 -3.29
CA GLY A 32 -0.54 -12.81 -3.19
C GLY A 32 -0.36 -13.88 -2.11
N PRO A 33 0.89 -14.15 -1.70
CA PRO A 33 1.19 -15.15 -0.69
C PRO A 33 0.48 -14.86 0.63
N THR A 34 -0.06 -15.91 1.25
CA THR A 34 -0.77 -15.81 2.52
C THR A 34 0.20 -15.66 3.69
N LEU A 35 -0.32 -15.20 4.83
CA LEU A 35 0.43 -15.22 6.09
C LEU A 35 0.06 -16.50 6.85
N MET A 36 1.05 -17.08 7.53
CA MET A 36 0.82 -18.19 8.44
C MET A 36 0.59 -17.64 9.84
N PHE A 37 -0.48 -18.10 10.45
CA PHE A 37 -0.89 -17.77 11.80
C PHE A 37 -0.86 -19.03 12.65
N SER A 38 -0.59 -18.87 13.93
CA SER A 38 -0.73 -19.92 14.92
C SER A 38 -1.81 -19.54 15.92
N LYS A 39 -2.59 -20.49 16.42
CA LYS A 39 -3.53 -20.26 17.52
C LYS A 39 -3.55 -21.44 18.46
N ASP A 40 -3.80 -21.16 19.73
CA ASP A 40 -3.98 -22.21 20.72
C ASP A 40 -5.37 -22.84 20.59
N VAL A 41 -5.40 -24.17 20.44
CA VAL A 41 -6.63 -24.97 20.39
C VAL A 41 -6.54 -26.01 21.50
N GLY A 42 -7.08 -25.67 22.68
CA GLY A 42 -6.86 -26.43 23.90
C GLY A 42 -5.41 -26.29 24.35
N GLN A 43 -4.70 -27.42 24.50
CA GLN A 43 -3.28 -27.44 24.85
C GLN A 43 -2.34 -27.53 23.63
N VAL A 44 -2.88 -27.52 22.41
CA VAL A 44 -2.11 -27.71 21.18
C VAL A 44 -2.12 -26.44 20.35
N LYS A 45 -0.93 -26.01 19.94
CA LYS A 45 -0.77 -24.90 18.99
C LYS A 45 -1.02 -25.41 17.58
N LYS A 46 -2.02 -24.84 16.89
CA LYS A 46 -2.32 -25.15 15.48
C LYS A 46 -1.97 -24.00 14.56
N TYR A 47 -1.54 -24.33 13.34
CA TYR A 47 -1.07 -23.36 12.35
C TYR A 47 -2.01 -23.35 11.14
N PHE A 48 -2.27 -22.17 10.57
CA PHE A 48 -3.12 -22.00 9.40
C PHE A 48 -2.68 -20.81 8.55
N TYR A 49 -2.98 -20.87 7.26
CA TYR A 49 -2.76 -19.80 6.29
C TYR A 49 -4.02 -18.97 6.10
N SER A 50 -3.87 -17.65 6.06
CA SER A 50 -4.97 -16.73 5.74
C SER A 50 -4.49 -15.49 4.95
N CYS A 51 -5.45 -14.75 4.40
CA CYS A 51 -5.18 -13.59 3.56
C CYS A 51 -4.35 -12.54 4.30
N SER A 52 -3.35 -11.98 3.62
CA SER A 52 -2.48 -10.92 4.15
C SER A 52 -3.15 -9.54 4.13
N ALA A 53 -4.00 -9.27 3.13
CA ALA A 53 -4.63 -7.97 2.90
C ALA A 53 -6.05 -7.84 3.48
N CYS A 54 -6.76 -8.95 3.67
CA CYS A 54 -8.16 -8.95 4.12
C CYS A 54 -8.28 -9.61 5.49
N ARG A 55 -8.70 -8.85 6.50
CA ARG A 55 -8.93 -9.37 7.86
C ARG A 55 -10.29 -10.05 8.01
N ASP A 56 -11.21 -9.79 7.09
CA ASP A 56 -12.53 -10.41 7.05
C ASP A 56 -12.59 -11.52 6.00
N ARG A 57 -12.99 -12.74 6.43
CA ARG A 57 -13.16 -13.89 5.55
C ARG A 57 -14.27 -13.70 4.51
N LYS A 58 -15.15 -12.71 4.70
CA LYS A 58 -16.15 -12.32 3.68
C LYS A 58 -15.54 -11.56 2.52
N LEU A 59 -14.38 -10.92 2.71
CA LEU A 59 -13.67 -10.16 1.68
C LEU A 59 -12.64 -11.02 0.95
N CYS A 60 -12.02 -11.96 1.66
CA CYS A 60 -11.23 -13.04 1.08
C CYS A 60 -11.39 -14.28 1.94
N ASN A 61 -12.04 -15.31 1.41
CA ASN A 61 -12.41 -16.51 2.17
C ASN A 61 -11.26 -17.52 2.34
N PHE A 62 -10.05 -17.20 1.83
CA PHE A 62 -8.91 -18.09 1.86
C PHE A 62 -8.58 -18.55 3.28
N PHE A 63 -8.56 -19.86 3.46
CA PHE A 63 -8.16 -20.52 4.70
C PHE A 63 -7.64 -21.93 4.38
N LEU A 64 -6.51 -22.29 5.00
CA LEU A 64 -5.92 -23.63 4.89
C LEU A 64 -5.17 -23.97 6.18
N TRP A 65 -5.43 -25.12 6.78
CA TRP A 65 -4.60 -25.58 7.90
C TRP A 65 -3.21 -26.02 7.40
N ALA A 66 -2.17 -25.77 8.19
CA ALA A 66 -0.80 -26.04 7.75
C ALA A 66 -0.53 -27.54 7.50
N ASP A 67 -1.15 -28.42 8.30
CA ASP A 67 -1.08 -29.89 8.18
C ASP A 67 -1.93 -30.48 7.02
N GLU A 68 -2.69 -29.61 6.35
CA GLU A 68 -3.45 -29.92 5.13
C GLU A 68 -2.77 -29.42 3.86
N LYS A 69 -1.67 -28.65 3.96
CA LYS A 69 -1.00 -28.00 2.81
C LYS A 69 -0.69 -28.99 1.68
N ASP A 70 -0.13 -30.14 2.01
CA ASP A 70 0.29 -31.16 1.03
C ASP A 70 -0.86 -32.11 0.62
N LYS A 71 -2.04 -31.96 1.23
CA LYS A 71 -3.23 -32.78 0.98
C LYS A 71 -4.28 -32.05 0.13
N VAL A 72 -3.98 -30.82 -0.32
CA VAL A 72 -4.90 -30.02 -1.13
C VAL A 72 -5.13 -30.69 -2.47
N SER A 73 -6.39 -30.94 -2.82
CA SER A 73 -6.75 -31.53 -4.11
C SER A 73 -6.44 -30.59 -5.27
N LYS A 74 -6.15 -31.16 -6.44
CA LYS A 74 -5.91 -30.39 -7.67
C LYS A 74 -7.06 -29.42 -8.00
N HIS A 75 -8.31 -29.88 -7.86
CA HIS A 75 -9.49 -29.05 -8.08
C HIS A 75 -9.52 -27.79 -7.20
N LYS A 76 -9.08 -27.89 -5.93
CA LYS A 76 -9.03 -26.74 -5.02
C LYS A 76 -7.92 -25.76 -5.40
N LEU A 77 -6.77 -26.27 -5.85
CA LEU A 77 -5.69 -25.44 -6.40
C LEU A 77 -6.15 -24.69 -7.66
N ASP A 78 -6.82 -25.38 -8.58
CA ASP A 78 -7.35 -24.81 -9.82
C ASP A 78 -8.41 -23.73 -9.53
N ALA A 79 -9.24 -23.91 -8.50
CA ALA A 79 -10.21 -22.91 -8.07
C ALA A 79 -9.53 -21.63 -7.55
N TRP A 80 -8.51 -21.75 -6.70
CA TRP A 80 -7.73 -20.60 -6.21
C TRP A 80 -7.02 -19.85 -7.34
N GLU A 81 -6.49 -20.58 -8.31
CA GLU A 81 -5.85 -19.99 -9.48
C GLU A 81 -6.88 -19.25 -10.36
N CYS A 82 -8.07 -19.81 -10.56
CA CYS A 82 -9.17 -19.13 -11.25
C CYS A 82 -9.60 -17.83 -10.55
N GLU A 83 -9.70 -17.84 -9.21
CA GLU A 83 -10.01 -16.63 -8.42
C GLU A 83 -8.92 -15.57 -8.59
N ARG A 84 -7.64 -15.97 -8.55
CA ARG A 84 -6.49 -15.07 -8.76
C ARG A 84 -6.50 -14.48 -10.17
N ILE A 85 -6.70 -15.30 -11.21
CA ILE A 85 -6.83 -14.82 -12.60
C ILE A 85 -7.98 -13.83 -12.74
N THR A 86 -9.12 -14.13 -12.10
CA THR A 86 -10.30 -13.24 -12.11
C THR A 86 -10.01 -11.91 -11.42
N PHE A 87 -9.28 -11.92 -10.31
CA PHE A 87 -8.89 -10.72 -9.58
C PHE A 87 -7.96 -9.80 -10.40
N LEU A 88 -7.05 -10.40 -11.16
CA LEU A 88 -6.12 -9.69 -12.07
C LEU A 88 -6.79 -9.27 -13.39
N LYS A 89 -7.94 -9.86 -13.74
CA LYS A 89 -8.60 -9.67 -15.03
C LYS A 89 -8.96 -8.20 -15.25
N GLY A 90 -8.73 -7.74 -16.48
CA GLY A 90 -9.14 -6.41 -16.93
C GLY A 90 -8.21 -5.27 -16.52
N ILE A 91 -7.07 -5.57 -15.88
CA ILE A 91 -6.01 -4.59 -15.63
C ILE A 91 -5.03 -4.63 -16.80
N ASN A 92 -4.90 -3.48 -17.46
CA ASN A 92 -3.90 -3.24 -18.49
C ASN A 92 -3.43 -1.80 -18.32
N HIS A 93 -2.35 -1.63 -17.56
CA HIS A 93 -1.86 -0.33 -17.13
C HIS A 93 -1.58 0.60 -18.30
N ARG A 94 -0.94 0.09 -19.37
CA ARG A 94 -0.67 0.87 -20.58
C ARG A 94 -1.95 1.37 -21.24
N ARG A 95 -2.98 0.54 -21.38
CA ARG A 95 -4.27 0.96 -21.96
C ARG A 95 -4.98 1.98 -21.08
N GLN A 96 -4.96 1.80 -19.76
CA GLN A 96 -5.56 2.74 -18.81
C GLN A 96 -4.85 4.09 -18.85
N PHE A 97 -3.52 4.10 -18.93
CA PHE A 97 -2.76 5.34 -19.05
C PHE A 97 -2.93 6.02 -20.42
N LEU A 98 -3.05 5.26 -21.51
CA LEU A 98 -3.43 5.83 -22.81
C LEU A 98 -4.83 6.46 -22.78
N ALA A 99 -5.76 5.85 -22.04
CA ALA A 99 -7.10 6.39 -21.83
C ALA A 99 -7.04 7.71 -21.03
N PHE A 100 -6.25 7.74 -19.95
CA PHE A 100 -6.00 8.97 -19.20
C PHE A 100 -5.46 10.09 -20.09
N ASN A 101 -4.40 9.83 -20.86
CA ASN A 101 -3.81 10.86 -21.73
C ASN A 101 -4.80 11.42 -22.76
N LYS A 102 -5.69 10.57 -23.29
CA LYS A 102 -6.78 11.03 -24.17
C LYS A 102 -7.73 11.96 -23.43
N VAL A 103 -8.16 11.61 -22.22
CA VAL A 103 -9.09 12.44 -21.42
C VAL A 103 -8.44 13.74 -20.95
N SER A 104 -7.18 13.69 -20.50
CA SER A 104 -6.43 14.87 -20.05
C SER A 104 -6.27 15.92 -21.16
N ALA A 105 -6.23 15.49 -22.42
CA ALA A 105 -6.17 16.38 -23.58
C ALA A 105 -7.51 17.06 -23.95
N LEU A 106 -8.64 16.58 -23.42
CA LEU A 106 -9.96 17.19 -23.65
C LEU A 106 -10.17 18.40 -22.72
N PRO A 107 -11.08 19.33 -23.02
CA PRO A 107 -11.50 20.36 -22.05
C PRO A 107 -12.31 19.74 -20.91
N ALA A 108 -12.27 20.34 -19.71
CA ALA A 108 -12.90 19.81 -18.51
C ALA A 108 -14.36 19.31 -18.69
N PRO A 109 -15.26 20.02 -19.42
CA PRO A 109 -16.64 19.56 -19.61
C PRO A 109 -16.82 18.27 -20.43
N LYS A 110 -15.75 17.81 -21.09
CA LYS A 110 -15.74 16.55 -21.85
C LYS A 110 -15.00 15.43 -21.11
N ARG A 111 -14.65 15.64 -19.85
CA ARG A 111 -13.93 14.65 -19.03
C ARG A 111 -14.89 14.04 -18.04
N SER A 112 -15.04 12.71 -18.13
CA SER A 112 -15.92 11.96 -17.24
C SER A 112 -15.24 10.70 -16.72
N PHE A 113 -15.48 10.38 -15.45
CA PHE A 113 -14.97 9.19 -14.78
C PHE A 113 -16.11 8.42 -14.12
N CYS A 114 -16.20 7.13 -14.40
CA CYS A 114 -17.19 6.26 -13.79
C CYS A 114 -16.61 5.63 -12.52
N ASN A 115 -17.14 5.96 -11.34
CA ASN A 115 -16.76 5.36 -10.07
C ASN A 115 -17.13 3.87 -10.01
N THR A 116 -18.31 3.51 -10.51
CA THR A 116 -18.80 2.12 -10.51
C THR A 116 -17.86 1.19 -11.28
N CYS A 117 -17.38 1.63 -12.45
CA CYS A 117 -16.44 0.87 -13.28
C CYS A 117 -14.98 1.13 -12.90
N SER A 118 -14.71 2.21 -12.15
CA SER A 118 -13.38 2.74 -11.87
C SER A 118 -12.55 2.99 -13.13
N LYS A 119 -13.13 3.70 -14.11
CA LYS A 119 -12.51 3.98 -15.42
C LYS A 119 -12.98 5.31 -15.99
N PHE A 120 -12.10 5.95 -16.77
CA PHE A 120 -12.45 7.09 -17.61
C PHE A 120 -13.41 6.71 -18.73
N ILE A 121 -14.35 7.60 -19.06
CA ILE A 121 -15.30 7.47 -20.16
C ILE A 121 -14.73 8.25 -21.35
N ILE A 122 -14.46 7.57 -22.45
CA ILE A 122 -13.94 8.16 -23.69
C ILE A 122 -14.97 8.05 -24.81
N GLU A 123 -15.72 6.95 -24.85
CA GLU A 123 -16.72 6.64 -25.87
C GLU A 123 -17.94 5.99 -25.19
N ASP A 124 -19.14 6.29 -25.71
CA ASP A 124 -20.41 5.59 -25.43
C ASP A 124 -20.95 5.73 -23.99
N GLU A 125 -21.44 6.94 -23.66
CA GLU A 125 -22.09 7.28 -22.39
C GLU A 125 -23.28 6.36 -22.05
N CYS A 126 -23.94 5.78 -23.05
CA CYS A 126 -25.12 4.93 -22.90
C CYS A 126 -24.89 3.69 -22.02
N LYS A 127 -23.66 3.15 -22.00
CA LYS A 127 -23.29 2.00 -21.13
C LYS A 127 -23.13 2.37 -19.66
N HIS A 128 -23.21 3.66 -19.34
CA HIS A 128 -23.00 4.20 -18.00
C HIS A 128 -24.24 4.93 -17.45
N ALA A 129 -25.41 4.81 -18.08
CA ALA A 129 -26.62 5.53 -17.70
C ALA A 129 -26.99 5.38 -16.21
N GLU A 130 -26.81 4.18 -15.64
CA GLU A 130 -27.14 3.85 -14.24
C GLU A 130 -25.90 3.85 -13.32
N HIS A 131 -24.76 4.36 -13.78
CA HIS A 131 -23.51 4.36 -13.00
C HIS A 131 -23.28 5.68 -12.27
N SER A 132 -22.47 5.63 -11.22
CA SER A 132 -21.97 6.85 -10.56
C SER A 132 -20.86 7.46 -11.41
N ILE A 133 -21.16 8.60 -12.03
CA ILE A 133 -20.25 9.33 -12.92
C ILE A 133 -19.87 10.67 -12.26
N ILE A 134 -18.60 11.04 -12.39
CA ILE A 134 -18.11 12.40 -12.14
C ILE A 134 -17.80 13.02 -13.50
N SER A 135 -18.42 14.16 -13.80
CA SER A 135 -18.21 14.93 -15.03
C SER A 135 -17.44 16.23 -14.73
N ASP A 136 -17.14 17.02 -15.77
CA ASP A 136 -16.50 18.33 -15.65
C ASP A 136 -15.14 18.30 -14.92
N ILE A 137 -14.36 17.22 -15.11
CA ILE A 137 -13.13 16.97 -14.34
C ILE A 137 -12.05 18.00 -14.70
N THR A 138 -11.60 18.76 -13.70
CA THR A 138 -10.55 19.77 -13.85
C THR A 138 -9.14 19.16 -13.93
N ASP A 139 -8.16 19.94 -14.42
CA ASP A 139 -6.75 19.52 -14.42
C ASP A 139 -6.22 19.25 -13.00
N ASN A 140 -6.69 20.01 -12.02
CA ASN A 140 -6.36 19.80 -10.62
C ASN A 140 -6.86 18.42 -10.15
N GLN A 141 -8.10 18.04 -10.47
CA GLN A 141 -8.64 16.73 -10.09
C GLN A 141 -7.94 15.57 -10.81
N LEU A 142 -7.50 15.75 -12.05
CA LEU A 142 -6.73 14.73 -12.77
C LEU A 142 -5.36 14.47 -12.13
N SER A 143 -4.72 15.53 -11.61
CA SER A 143 -3.44 15.45 -10.92
C SER A 143 -3.55 15.09 -9.43
N HIS A 144 -4.75 15.15 -8.86
CA HIS A 144 -5.07 14.78 -7.47
C HIS A 144 -6.18 13.73 -7.42
N PRO A 145 -5.96 12.50 -7.95
CA PRO A 145 -6.97 11.44 -7.97
C PRO A 145 -7.60 11.12 -6.62
N SER A 146 -6.93 11.34 -5.49
CA SER A 146 -7.54 11.18 -4.16
C SER A 146 -8.68 12.18 -3.87
N GLU A 147 -8.79 13.28 -4.62
CA GLU A 147 -9.94 14.20 -4.56
C GLU A 147 -11.13 13.71 -5.43
N LEU A 148 -10.87 12.84 -6.42
CA LEU A 148 -11.87 12.27 -7.31
C LEU A 148 -12.38 10.90 -6.83
N LEU A 149 -11.47 10.06 -6.35
CA LEU A 149 -11.76 8.71 -5.91
C LEU A 149 -12.30 8.74 -4.48
N PRO A 150 -13.51 8.18 -4.23
CA PRO A 150 -13.99 8.07 -2.86
C PRO A 150 -13.05 7.16 -2.06
N PRO A 151 -12.72 7.51 -0.79
CA PRO A 151 -11.80 6.72 0.01
C PRO A 151 -12.39 5.34 0.31
N LEU A 152 -11.55 4.30 0.27
CA LEU A 152 -11.97 2.95 0.64
C LEU A 152 -11.91 2.81 2.17
N VAL A 153 -13.05 3.02 2.83
CA VAL A 153 -13.15 3.15 4.29
C VAL A 153 -13.27 1.84 5.05
N ASN A 154 -13.34 0.70 4.37
CA ASN A 154 -13.55 -0.58 5.05
C ASN A 154 -12.32 -0.87 5.91
N ALA A 155 -12.47 -0.68 7.23
CA ALA A 155 -11.38 -0.85 8.17
C ALA A 155 -10.72 -2.23 8.03
N LYS A 156 -11.48 -3.28 7.70
CA LYS A 156 -10.99 -4.67 7.63
C LYS A 156 -10.18 -4.99 6.37
N LYS A 157 -10.01 -4.05 5.44
CA LYS A 157 -9.26 -4.24 4.20
C LYS A 157 -8.41 -3.01 3.87
N GLU A 158 -9.02 -1.91 3.45
CA GLU A 158 -8.27 -0.73 2.99
C GLU A 158 -8.00 0.28 4.10
N ALA A 159 -8.99 0.60 4.94
CA ALA A 159 -8.90 1.60 6.01
C ALA A 159 -8.23 2.92 5.58
N GLN A 160 -8.58 3.43 4.39
CA GLN A 160 -7.90 4.57 3.79
C GLN A 160 -8.25 5.88 4.51
N TYR A 161 -7.24 6.49 5.12
CA TYR A 161 -7.27 7.86 5.62
C TYR A 161 -6.36 8.71 4.75
N LEU A 162 -6.76 9.94 4.45
CA LEU A 162 -6.03 10.78 3.52
C LEU A 162 -5.37 11.94 4.24
N PHE A 163 -4.11 12.21 3.92
CA PHE A 163 -3.40 13.35 4.49
C PHE A 163 -4.10 14.69 4.19
N SER A 164 -4.13 15.56 5.19
CA SER A 164 -4.45 16.98 5.01
C SER A 164 -3.40 17.67 4.13
N LYS A 165 -3.79 18.76 3.45
CA LYS A 165 -2.87 19.51 2.57
C LYS A 165 -1.67 20.06 3.35
N GLU A 166 -1.89 20.47 4.60
CA GLU A 166 -0.84 20.98 5.49
C GLU A 166 0.18 19.89 5.83
N SER A 167 -0.29 18.66 6.12
CA SER A 167 0.61 17.55 6.45
C SER A 167 1.39 17.05 5.25
N VAL A 168 0.75 16.99 4.07
CA VAL A 168 1.44 16.67 2.82
C VAL A 168 2.54 17.69 2.55
N LYS A 169 2.21 18.99 2.61
CA LYS A 169 3.19 20.05 2.38
C LYS A 169 4.36 19.97 3.36
N PHE A 170 4.08 19.83 4.65
CA PHE A 170 5.12 19.72 5.68
C PHE A 170 6.07 18.53 5.42
N LEU A 171 5.53 17.34 5.13
CA LEU A 171 6.34 16.14 4.89
C LEU A 171 7.21 16.32 3.64
N VAL A 172 6.67 16.88 2.57
CA VAL A 172 7.41 17.09 1.32
C VAL A 172 8.46 18.20 1.45
N ASP A 173 8.14 19.30 2.13
CA ASP A 173 9.13 20.33 2.48
C ASP A 173 10.26 19.76 3.35
N THR A 174 9.93 18.86 4.28
CA THR A 174 10.91 18.13 5.09
C THR A 174 11.82 17.27 4.20
N PHE A 175 11.26 16.52 3.24
CA PHE A 175 12.07 15.72 2.32
C PHE A 175 13.06 16.56 1.50
N LEU A 176 12.62 17.71 1.01
CA LEU A 176 13.48 18.67 0.32
C LEU A 176 14.59 19.21 1.23
N SER A 177 14.26 19.57 2.48
CA SER A 177 15.25 20.08 3.44
C SER A 177 16.32 19.04 3.82
N LEU A 178 15.97 17.76 3.79
CA LEU A 178 16.86 16.62 4.01
C LEU A 178 17.58 16.18 2.72
N ASN A 179 17.47 16.96 1.64
CA ASN A 179 18.09 16.72 0.34
C ASN A 179 17.67 15.40 -0.34
N TYR A 180 16.52 14.83 0.02
CA TYR A 180 15.97 13.70 -0.73
C TYR A 180 15.56 14.14 -2.14
N LYS A 181 15.72 13.22 -3.10
CA LYS A 181 15.37 13.37 -4.51
C LYS A 181 14.40 12.30 -4.99
N TYR A 182 14.39 11.14 -4.32
CA TYR A 182 13.57 10.00 -4.68
C TYR A 182 12.68 9.59 -3.50
N VAL A 183 11.38 9.55 -3.70
CA VAL A 183 10.39 9.25 -2.66
C VAL A 183 9.61 7.99 -3.02
N ILE A 184 9.74 6.95 -2.21
CA ILE A 184 8.95 5.73 -2.32
C ILE A 184 7.70 5.92 -1.47
N CYS A 185 6.56 6.07 -2.11
CA CYS A 185 5.27 6.26 -1.45
C CYS A 185 4.56 4.90 -1.32
N ILE A 186 4.45 4.33 -0.12
CA ILE A 186 3.66 3.11 0.13
C ILE A 186 2.34 3.47 0.80
N GLY A 187 1.22 3.31 0.11
CA GLY A 187 -0.10 3.67 0.66
C GLY A 187 -0.29 5.18 0.92
N THR A 188 0.51 6.04 0.28
CA THR A 188 0.54 7.49 0.53
C THR A 188 0.21 8.29 -0.76
N PRO A 189 -0.95 8.05 -1.39
CA PRO A 189 -1.27 8.61 -2.70
C PRO A 189 -1.21 10.15 -2.72
N ARG A 190 -1.67 10.84 -1.68
CA ARG A 190 -1.63 12.31 -1.62
C ARG A 190 -0.22 12.92 -1.62
N ILE A 191 0.74 12.22 -1.03
CA ILE A 191 2.14 12.66 -1.06
C ILE A 191 2.67 12.52 -2.49
N HIS A 192 2.38 11.38 -3.13
CA HIS A 192 2.75 11.15 -4.53
C HIS A 192 2.12 12.19 -5.47
N GLU A 193 0.82 12.44 -5.34
CA GLU A 193 0.07 13.45 -6.11
C GLU A 193 0.71 14.84 -6.03
N TYR A 194 1.00 15.30 -4.81
CA TYR A 194 1.61 16.61 -4.59
C TYR A 194 3.03 16.69 -5.16
N ILE A 195 3.83 15.63 -5.02
CA ILE A 195 5.16 15.57 -5.62
C ILE A 195 5.07 15.68 -7.14
N GLN A 196 4.26 14.84 -7.79
CA GLN A 196 4.13 14.78 -9.25
C GLN A 196 3.56 16.07 -9.85
N SER A 197 2.61 16.72 -9.17
CA SER A 197 1.94 17.92 -9.70
C SER A 197 2.69 19.22 -9.43
N SER A 198 3.39 19.32 -8.30
CA SER A 198 3.76 20.62 -7.74
C SER A 198 5.24 20.76 -7.35
N VAL A 199 6.01 19.67 -7.29
CA VAL A 199 7.37 19.72 -6.72
C VAL A 199 8.42 19.37 -7.77
N LYS A 200 9.19 20.39 -8.17
CA LYS A 200 10.37 20.20 -9.03
C LYS A 200 11.52 19.62 -8.21
N GLY A 201 12.26 18.69 -8.79
CA GLY A 201 13.47 18.11 -8.18
C GLY A 201 13.23 16.86 -7.32
N LEU A 202 11.98 16.50 -7.05
CA LEU A 202 11.61 15.21 -6.50
C LEU A 202 11.04 14.29 -7.58
N SER A 203 11.39 13.02 -7.50
CA SER A 203 10.75 11.93 -8.24
C SER A 203 10.08 11.01 -7.22
N SER A 204 8.87 10.53 -7.52
CA SER A 204 8.17 9.60 -6.62
C SER A 204 7.55 8.43 -7.35
N ILE A 205 7.47 7.29 -6.66
CA ILE A 205 6.76 6.09 -7.11
C ILE A 205 5.74 5.70 -6.05
N LEU A 206 4.51 5.39 -6.48
CA LEU A 206 3.42 4.97 -5.60
C LEU A 206 3.24 3.44 -5.66
N LEU A 207 3.39 2.79 -4.51
CA LEU A 207 3.06 1.40 -4.27
C LEU A 207 1.77 1.36 -3.44
N ASP A 208 0.67 0.93 -4.04
CA ASP A 208 -0.62 0.89 -3.35
C ASP A 208 -1.40 -0.37 -3.71
N ILE A 209 -2.26 -0.84 -2.81
CA ILE A 209 -3.18 -1.96 -3.06
C ILE A 209 -4.42 -1.49 -3.82
N ASP A 210 -4.74 -0.18 -3.78
CA ASP A 210 -5.84 0.40 -4.51
C ASP A 210 -5.52 0.51 -6.01
N ARG A 211 -6.00 -0.49 -6.75
CA ARG A 211 -5.81 -0.59 -8.20
C ARG A 211 -6.42 0.57 -8.99
N ARG A 212 -7.29 1.40 -8.40
CA ARG A 212 -7.94 2.51 -9.12
C ARG A 212 -6.92 3.55 -9.60
N TYR A 213 -5.78 3.67 -8.92
CA TYR A 213 -4.68 4.57 -9.30
C TYR A 213 -3.98 4.19 -10.63
N HIS A 214 -4.15 2.97 -11.14
CA HIS A 214 -3.71 2.62 -12.51
C HIS A 214 -4.31 3.52 -13.59
N ASN A 215 -5.48 4.13 -13.31
CA ASN A 215 -6.13 5.02 -14.28
C ASN A 215 -5.48 6.40 -14.36
N PHE A 216 -4.66 6.81 -13.38
CA PHE A 216 -4.19 8.19 -13.28
C PHE A 216 -2.68 8.31 -13.44
N PHE A 217 -1.93 7.32 -12.94
CA PHE A 217 -0.47 7.33 -12.98
C PHE A 217 0.09 6.41 -14.04
N GLY A 218 1.22 6.79 -14.61
CA GLY A 218 1.91 6.03 -15.64
C GLY A 218 2.51 4.71 -15.15
N PRO A 219 2.89 3.80 -16.06
CA PRO A 219 3.55 2.54 -15.72
C PRO A 219 4.86 2.67 -14.93
N LEU A 220 5.50 3.83 -14.96
CA LEU A 220 6.74 4.12 -14.23
C LEU A 220 6.50 4.79 -12.87
N GLU A 221 5.26 5.20 -12.59
CA GLU A 221 4.90 6.01 -11.42
C GLU A 221 4.07 5.23 -10.41
N PHE A 222 3.37 4.17 -10.85
CA PHE A 222 2.50 3.37 -10.00
C PHE A 222 2.77 1.87 -10.10
N CYS A 223 2.80 1.21 -8.95
CA CYS A 223 2.93 -0.24 -8.80
C CYS A 223 1.77 -0.78 -7.97
N TRP A 224 0.98 -1.69 -8.53
CA TRP A 224 0.00 -2.43 -7.73
C TRP A 224 0.72 -3.38 -6.80
N TYR A 225 0.55 -3.16 -5.49
CA TYR A 225 1.41 -3.74 -4.48
C TYR A 225 0.66 -4.03 -3.17
N ASN A 226 1.01 -5.13 -2.51
CA ASN A 226 0.51 -5.48 -1.18
C ASN A 226 1.66 -5.42 -0.16
N SER A 227 1.57 -4.46 0.76
CA SER A 227 2.60 -4.20 1.78
C SER A 227 2.63 -5.23 2.90
N PHE A 228 1.59 -6.04 3.11
CA PHE A 228 1.59 -7.06 4.17
C PHE A 228 2.36 -8.32 3.81
N ASN A 229 2.70 -8.52 2.54
CA ASN A 229 3.45 -9.71 2.07
C ASN A 229 4.49 -9.38 1.00
N ASN A 230 4.82 -8.10 0.81
CA ASN A 230 5.75 -7.61 -0.21
C ASN A 230 5.46 -8.13 -1.64
N HIS A 231 4.17 -8.23 -2.00
CA HIS A 231 3.75 -8.80 -3.27
C HIS A 231 3.47 -7.73 -4.32
N PHE A 232 4.15 -7.82 -5.47
CA PHE A 232 3.79 -7.11 -6.69
C PHE A 232 2.84 -7.97 -7.50
N PHE A 233 1.68 -7.42 -7.88
CA PHE A 233 0.66 -8.15 -8.64
C PHE A 233 1.08 -8.44 -10.09
N PHE A 234 2.04 -7.66 -10.60
CA PHE A 234 2.64 -7.82 -11.92
C PHE A 234 4.16 -7.80 -11.81
N LYS A 235 4.83 -8.64 -12.60
CA LYS A 235 6.30 -8.72 -12.62
C LYS A 235 6.92 -7.42 -13.14
N GLU A 236 6.26 -6.78 -14.09
CA GLU A 236 6.65 -5.49 -14.66
C GLU A 236 6.70 -4.40 -13.58
N ALA A 237 5.70 -4.36 -12.69
CA ALA A 237 5.69 -3.41 -11.56
C ALA A 237 6.88 -3.64 -10.61
N GLN A 238 7.25 -4.90 -10.36
CA GLN A 238 8.44 -5.20 -9.57
C GLN A 238 9.73 -4.68 -10.24
N LEU A 239 9.86 -4.84 -11.57
CA LEU A 239 11.02 -4.35 -12.32
C LEU A 239 11.09 -2.82 -12.29
N VAL A 240 9.96 -2.14 -12.48
CA VAL A 240 9.87 -0.68 -12.37
C VAL A 240 10.33 -0.20 -11.00
N PHE A 241 9.87 -0.86 -9.92
CA PHE A 241 10.32 -0.53 -8.57
C PHE A 241 11.83 -0.76 -8.37
N GLU A 242 12.37 -1.88 -8.89
CA GLU A 242 13.81 -2.16 -8.84
C GLU A 242 14.63 -1.10 -9.58
N ASP A 243 14.16 -0.66 -10.74
CA ASP A 243 14.84 0.37 -11.52
C ASP A 243 14.72 1.75 -10.87
N PHE A 244 13.60 2.05 -10.19
CA PHE A 244 13.48 3.24 -9.34
C PHE A 244 14.51 3.23 -8.21
N LEU A 245 14.69 2.10 -7.51
CA LEU A 245 15.72 1.95 -6.47
C LEU A 245 17.13 2.19 -7.02
N LYS A 246 17.45 1.64 -8.20
CA LYS A 246 18.75 1.83 -8.86
C LYS A 246 18.97 3.25 -9.36
N SER A 247 17.91 3.95 -9.77
CA SER A 247 17.98 5.31 -10.32
C SER A 247 18.57 6.31 -9.33
N SER A 248 18.37 6.05 -8.04
CA SER A 248 18.97 6.85 -6.96
C SER A 248 20.48 6.67 -6.79
N ARG A 249 21.07 5.62 -7.39
CA ARG A 249 22.43 5.14 -7.10
C ARG A 249 22.72 4.94 -5.61
N GLY A 250 21.71 4.83 -4.75
CA GLY A 250 21.89 4.72 -3.31
C GLY A 250 21.94 6.02 -2.54
N GLU A 251 21.60 7.14 -3.16
CA GLU A 251 21.66 8.43 -2.50
C GLU A 251 20.30 9.11 -2.53
N ASN A 252 20.03 9.91 -1.50
CA ASN A 252 18.89 10.83 -1.49
C ASN A 252 17.53 10.15 -1.73
N THR A 253 17.36 8.91 -1.27
CA THR A 253 16.09 8.17 -1.34
C THR A 253 15.46 8.07 0.04
N VAL A 254 14.15 8.22 0.11
CA VAL A 254 13.36 8.04 1.34
C VAL A 254 12.11 7.24 1.04
N LEU A 255 11.67 6.42 1.99
CA LEU A 255 10.39 5.74 1.95
C LEU A 255 9.42 6.40 2.93
N VAL A 256 8.20 6.68 2.47
CA VAL A 256 7.11 7.16 3.31
C VAL A 256 5.90 6.25 3.20
N THR A 257 5.37 5.83 4.33
CA THR A 257 4.30 4.83 4.40
C THR A 257 3.22 5.19 5.40
N ASP A 258 1.97 4.92 5.03
CA ASP A 258 0.77 5.05 5.87
C ASP A 258 -0.08 3.78 5.73
N PRO A 259 0.36 2.66 6.35
CA PRO A 259 -0.32 1.39 6.18
C PRO A 259 -1.61 1.32 7.00
N PRO A 260 -2.56 0.44 6.63
CA PRO A 260 -3.82 0.29 7.35
C PRO A 260 -3.61 -0.02 8.84
N PHE A 261 -4.08 0.86 9.74
CA PHE A 261 -3.82 0.77 11.18
C PHE A 261 -4.24 -0.56 11.82
N GLY A 262 -5.31 -1.17 11.31
CA GLY A 262 -5.82 -2.42 11.86
C GLY A 262 -5.06 -3.65 11.36
N GLY A 263 -4.13 -3.47 10.43
CA GLY A 263 -3.17 -4.49 10.06
C GLY A 263 -2.19 -4.79 11.19
N ARG A 264 -1.47 -5.90 11.04
CA ARG A 264 -0.42 -6.31 11.98
C ARG A 264 0.88 -5.61 11.59
N THR A 265 1.63 -5.13 12.59
CA THR A 265 2.90 -4.40 12.36
C THR A 265 4.02 -5.35 11.95
N GLU A 266 3.97 -6.61 12.39
CA GLU A 266 5.04 -7.58 12.16
C GLU A 266 5.25 -7.90 10.67
N PRO A 267 4.19 -8.17 9.86
CA PRO A 267 4.36 -8.35 8.42
C PRO A 267 4.81 -7.08 7.68
N LEU A 268 4.38 -5.90 8.14
CA LEU A 268 4.81 -4.63 7.57
C LEU A 268 6.30 -4.39 7.83
N ALA A 269 6.76 -4.64 9.05
CA ALA A 269 8.18 -4.55 9.42
C ALA A 269 9.05 -5.50 8.59
N GLN A 270 8.57 -6.72 8.33
CA GLN A 270 9.25 -7.67 7.45
C GLN A 270 9.34 -7.17 6.01
N THR A 271 8.27 -6.58 5.50
CA THR A 271 8.25 -5.94 4.17
C THR A 271 9.26 -4.80 4.10
N PHE A 272 9.27 -3.89 5.07
CA PHE A 272 10.19 -2.76 5.10
C PHE A 272 11.65 -3.21 5.22
N SER A 273 11.93 -4.22 6.03
CA SER A 273 13.24 -4.86 6.11
C SER A 273 13.67 -5.49 4.77
N THR A 274 12.73 -6.12 4.06
CA THR A 274 12.99 -6.70 2.73
C THR A 274 13.31 -5.62 1.70
N ILE A 275 12.55 -4.53 1.69
CA ILE A 275 12.81 -3.38 0.81
C ILE A 275 14.18 -2.78 1.12
N ASN A 276 14.50 -2.57 2.40
CA ASN A 276 15.79 -2.04 2.83
C ASN A 276 16.97 -2.94 2.41
N ASN A 277 16.85 -4.26 2.61
CA ASN A 277 17.88 -5.22 2.16
C ASN A 277 18.07 -5.19 0.64
N LYS A 278 16.98 -5.02 -0.11
CA LYS A 278 17.02 -4.87 -1.57
C LYS A 278 17.65 -3.55 -1.99
N TYR A 279 17.35 -2.47 -1.29
CA TYR A 279 17.97 -1.17 -1.49
C TYR A 279 19.48 -1.26 -1.29
N LYS A 280 19.95 -1.84 -0.17
CA LYS A 280 21.38 -2.07 0.09
C LYS A 280 22.07 -2.89 -1.00
N SER A 281 21.45 -3.99 -1.43
CA SER A 281 22.05 -4.87 -2.44
C SER A 281 22.15 -4.21 -3.83
N LEU A 282 21.21 -3.34 -4.18
CA LEU A 282 21.19 -2.65 -5.46
C LEU A 282 22.10 -1.41 -5.50
N THR A 283 22.35 -0.79 -4.35
CA THR A 283 23.00 0.52 -4.29
C THR A 283 24.47 0.48 -3.93
N LYS A 284 25.02 -0.69 -3.54
CA LYS A 284 26.42 -0.90 -3.14
C LYS A 284 26.91 -0.01 -1.98
N GLY A 285 26.04 0.81 -1.40
CA GLY A 285 26.32 1.61 -0.21
C GLY A 285 26.09 0.80 1.07
N ASN A 286 26.74 1.20 2.15
CA ASN A 286 26.49 0.66 3.49
C ASN A 286 25.31 1.35 4.19
N GLY A 287 24.69 2.36 3.57
CA GLY A 287 23.60 3.14 4.14
C GLY A 287 22.29 2.37 4.25
N GLU A 288 21.55 2.64 5.32
CA GLU A 288 20.16 2.20 5.48
C GLU A 288 19.23 3.06 4.63
N LEU A 289 18.12 2.48 4.15
CA LEU A 289 17.04 3.25 3.53
C LEU A 289 16.34 4.10 4.61
N PRO A 290 16.34 5.44 4.51
CA PRO A 290 15.59 6.31 5.39
C PRO A 290 14.07 6.08 5.26
N MET A 291 13.36 6.06 6.38
CA MET A 291 11.92 5.74 6.39
C MET A 291 11.10 6.65 7.31
N PHE A 292 9.92 7.01 6.83
CA PHE A 292 8.86 7.73 7.55
C PHE A 292 7.65 6.80 7.64
N TRP A 293 7.49 6.12 8.78
CA TRP A 293 6.32 5.30 9.06
C TRP A 293 5.28 6.13 9.81
N ILE A 294 4.27 6.59 9.08
CA ILE A 294 3.14 7.32 9.64
C ILE A 294 2.19 6.30 10.27
N PHE A 295 2.05 6.36 11.60
CA PHE A 295 1.25 5.38 12.35
C PHE A 295 0.66 5.99 13.64
N PRO A 296 -0.40 5.41 14.23
CA PRO A 296 -0.95 5.90 15.49
C PRO A 296 0.09 5.84 16.62
N TYR A 297 0.18 6.89 17.45
CA TYR A 297 1.26 7.00 18.45
C TYR A 297 1.31 5.82 19.44
N PHE A 298 0.15 5.28 19.84
CA PHE A 298 0.06 4.18 20.78
C PHE A 298 0.56 2.84 20.22
N MET A 299 0.89 2.78 18.92
CA MET A 299 1.48 1.62 18.27
C MET A 299 3.02 1.65 18.25
N GLU A 300 3.65 2.69 18.83
CA GLU A 300 5.10 2.79 18.92
C GLU A 300 5.76 1.53 19.52
N PRO A 301 5.27 0.93 20.63
CA PRO A 301 5.89 -0.26 21.19
C PRO A 301 5.90 -1.43 20.19
N GLN A 302 4.84 -1.60 19.39
CA GLN A 302 4.75 -2.67 18.40
C GLN A 302 5.67 -2.42 17.20
N ILE A 303 5.89 -1.16 16.82
CA ILE A 303 6.89 -0.78 15.81
C ILE A 303 8.29 -1.11 16.36
N GLN A 304 8.65 -0.60 17.54
CA GLN A 304 9.97 -0.80 18.15
C GLN A 304 10.28 -2.26 18.46
N ASN A 305 9.27 -3.05 18.84
CA ASN A 305 9.44 -4.50 19.01
C ASN A 305 9.85 -5.20 17.71
N SER A 306 9.47 -4.66 16.55
CA SER A 306 9.78 -5.25 15.24
C SER A 306 11.00 -4.58 14.58
N LEU A 307 11.16 -3.27 14.77
CA LEU A 307 12.21 -2.41 14.21
C LEU A 307 12.71 -1.46 15.29
N PRO A 308 13.63 -1.89 16.17
CA PRO A 308 14.09 -1.12 17.33
C PRO A 308 14.78 0.21 16.98
N GLU A 309 15.24 0.37 15.74
CA GLU A 309 15.91 1.57 15.26
C GLU A 309 14.96 2.74 14.95
N PHE A 310 13.65 2.50 14.98
CA PHE A 310 12.64 3.52 14.71
C PHE A 310 12.35 4.38 15.95
N GLN A 311 12.29 5.70 15.76
CA GLN A 311 11.98 6.67 16.81
C GLN A 311 10.78 7.54 16.43
N MET A 312 9.81 7.66 17.32
CA MET A 312 8.66 8.52 17.08
C MET A 312 9.01 9.99 17.29
N VAL A 313 8.55 10.85 16.39
CA VAL A 313 8.64 12.32 16.55
C VAL A 313 7.29 12.91 16.95
N ASP A 314 7.33 14.06 17.60
CA ASP A 314 6.14 14.74 18.14
C ASP A 314 5.22 15.38 17.09
N TYR A 315 5.66 15.42 15.82
CA TYR A 315 4.87 16.04 14.76
C TYR A 315 3.51 15.33 14.58
N LYS A 316 2.43 16.08 14.80
CA LYS A 316 1.06 15.61 14.65
C LYS A 316 0.67 15.59 13.18
N VAL A 317 0.63 14.40 12.58
CA VAL A 317 0.17 14.23 11.22
C VAL A 317 -1.36 14.30 11.19
N ARG A 318 -1.89 15.25 10.42
CA ARG A 318 -3.34 15.45 10.28
C ARG A 318 -3.87 14.68 9.08
N LEU A 319 -4.78 13.75 9.35
CA LEU A 319 -5.54 13.01 8.35
C LEU A 319 -6.99 13.50 8.28
N LEU A 320 -7.58 13.41 7.09
CA LEU A 320 -8.97 13.71 6.77
C LEU A 320 -9.83 12.46 6.96
N HIS A 321 -11.04 12.66 7.49
CA HIS A 321 -12.03 11.60 7.62
C HIS A 321 -12.80 11.41 6.30
N ALA A 322 -13.22 10.19 6.00
CA ALA A 322 -14.02 9.91 4.82
C ALA A 322 -15.40 10.59 4.81
N HIS A 323 -15.94 10.92 5.99
CA HIS A 323 -17.18 11.70 6.12
C HIS A 323 -16.98 13.21 5.89
N CYS A 324 -15.73 13.70 5.73
CA CYS A 324 -15.43 15.10 5.46
C CYS A 324 -15.45 15.47 3.97
N TYR A 325 -15.86 14.54 3.09
CA TYR A 325 -15.93 14.80 1.64
C TYR A 325 -17.09 15.72 1.23
N THR A 326 -18.08 15.95 2.09
CA THR A 326 -19.28 16.71 1.71
C THR A 326 -19.64 17.89 2.60
N GLU A 327 -19.12 18.02 3.83
CA GLU A 327 -19.45 19.18 4.66
C GLU A 327 -18.32 19.62 5.58
N MET A 328 -18.35 20.92 5.86
CA MET A 328 -17.41 21.80 6.57
C MET A 328 -17.17 21.44 8.05
N SER A 329 -17.04 20.16 8.40
CA SER A 329 -16.73 19.69 9.76
C SER A 329 -15.27 19.24 9.86
N ARG A 330 -14.45 20.11 10.48
CA ARG A 330 -13.02 19.89 10.74
C ARG A 330 -12.81 18.97 11.95
N ASN A 331 -13.02 17.67 11.79
CA ASN A 331 -12.61 16.68 12.79
C ASN A 331 -11.34 15.98 12.31
N TYR A 332 -10.17 16.51 12.73
CA TYR A 332 -8.87 15.92 12.45
C TYR A 332 -8.53 14.85 13.50
N PHE A 333 -7.90 13.74 13.07
CA PHE A 333 -7.26 12.82 14.01
C PHE A 333 -5.87 13.35 14.38
N GLU A 334 -5.69 13.79 15.63
CA GLU A 334 -4.38 14.13 16.19
C GLU A 334 -3.62 12.90 16.73
N VAL A 335 -4.03 11.70 16.32
CA VAL A 335 -3.51 10.42 16.83
C VAL A 335 -2.29 9.95 16.04
N TRP A 336 -2.14 10.39 14.79
CA TRP A 336 -1.07 9.93 13.90
C TRP A 336 0.22 10.72 14.13
N ARG A 337 1.34 9.99 14.17
CA ARG A 337 2.70 10.51 14.28
C ARG A 337 3.58 9.91 13.20
N ALA A 338 4.71 10.55 12.94
CA ALA A 338 5.75 9.95 12.13
C ALA A 338 6.73 9.19 13.04
N THR A 339 7.01 7.94 12.71
CA THR A 339 8.08 7.15 13.31
C THR A 339 9.19 7.01 12.30
N LEU A 340 10.36 7.54 12.62
CA LEU A 340 11.42 7.77 11.68
C LEU A 340 12.55 6.77 11.89
N LYS A 341 13.11 6.31 10.77
CA LYS A 341 14.44 5.73 10.70
C LYS A 341 15.27 6.63 9.80
N ILE A 342 15.99 7.56 10.40
CA ILE A 342 16.87 8.51 9.71
C ILE A 342 18.15 8.66 10.54
N GLU A 343 19.31 8.74 9.89
CA GLU A 343 20.52 9.21 10.56
C GLU A 343 20.42 10.74 10.66
N LEU A 344 19.99 11.24 11.82
CA LEU A 344 20.14 12.66 12.12
C LEU A 344 21.62 12.89 12.38
N SER A 345 22.26 13.67 11.50
CA SER A 345 23.59 14.22 11.81
C SER A 345 23.42 15.11 13.04
N ASN A 346 24.09 14.76 14.14
CA ASN A 346 24.20 15.65 15.31
C ASN A 346 24.93 16.94 14.96
#